data_AF-A0A959TXG4-F1
#
_entry.id   AF-A0A959TXG4-F1
#
_cell.length_a   1.000
_cell.length_b   1.000
_cell.length_c   1.000
_cell.angle_alpha   90.00
_cell.angle_beta   90.00
_cell.angle_gamma   90.00
#
_symmetry.space_group_name_H-M   'P 1'
#
loop_
_entity.id
_entity.type
_entity.pdbx_description
1 polymer ?
#
loop_
_entity_poly.entity_id
_entity_poly.type
_entity_poly.pdbx_seq_one_letter_code
_entity_poly.pdbx_strand_id
1 'polypeptide(L)' 'MKVFKFGGASVKDAEGVRNVAQVLRHFLDDELLVVVSAMGKTTNALEEVHATW' A
#
# COMPACT_ATOMS: atom_id res chain seq x y z
N MET A 1 -18.66 -6.80 -3.75
CA MET A 1 -17.26 -6.72 -3.34
C MET A 1 -16.34 -6.25 -4.48
N LYS A 2 -15.59 -5.16 -4.28
CA LYS A 2 -14.50 -4.70 -5.17
C LYS A 2 -13.15 -4.88 -4.47
N VAL A 3 -12.14 -5.32 -5.22
CA VAL A 3 -10.79 -5.54 -4.69
C VAL A 3 -9.82 -4.54 -5.28
N PHE A 4 -9.14 -3.78 -4.43
CA PHE A 4 -8.08 -2.86 -4.81
C PHE A 4 -6.74 -3.37 -4.32
N LYS A 5 -5.70 -3.29 -5.16
CA LYS A 5 -4.32 -3.57 -4.75
C LYS A 5 -3.43 -2.37 -5.01
N PHE A 6 -2.74 -1.89 -3.98
CA PHE A 6 -1.78 -0.79 -4.07
C PHE A 6 -0.36 -1.32 -3.84
N GLY A 7 0.52 -1.08 -4.81
CA GLY A 7 1.94 -1.46 -4.71
C GLY A 7 2.72 -0.48 -3.83
N GLY A 8 3.98 -0.82 -3.51
CA GLY A 8 4.82 -0.02 -2.61
C GLY A 8 5.05 1.42 -3.08
N ALA A 9 5.01 1.68 -4.39
CA ALA A 9 5.10 3.04 -4.93
C ALA A 9 3.90 3.92 -4.56
N SER A 10 2.70 3.32 -4.51
CA SER A 10 1.45 4.01 -4.15
C SER A 10 1.37 4.33 -2.66
N VAL A 11 2.08 3.57 -1.83
CA VAL A 11 2.14 3.75 -0.37
C VAL A 11 3.54 4.10 0.12
N LYS A 12 4.35 4.76 -0.73
CA LYS A 12 5.77 5.01 -0.43
C LYS A 12 5.99 6.02 0.71
N ASP A 13 5.06 6.95 0.87
CA ASP A 13 5.10 8.05 1.82
C ASP A 13 3.67 8.48 2.22
N ALA A 14 3.57 9.45 3.13
CA ALA A 14 2.28 9.92 3.64
C ALA A 14 1.38 10.53 2.55
N GLU A 15 1.95 11.22 1.56
CA GLU A 15 1.19 11.78 0.43
C GLU A 15 0.63 10.67 -0.46
N GLY A 16 1.43 9.63 -0.74
CA GLY A 16 0.96 8.43 -1.45
C GLY A 16 -0.25 7.79 -0.77
N VAL A 17 -0.20 7.63 0.57
CA VAL A 17 -1.33 7.09 1.35
C VAL A 17 -2.56 8.00 1.27
N ARG A 18 -2.39 9.32 1.33
CA ARG A 18 -3.51 10.27 1.16
C ARG A 18 -4.15 10.16 -0.23
N ASN A 19 -3.34 10.00 -1.27
CA ASN A 19 -3.82 9.81 -2.64
C ASN A 19 -4.59 8.49 -2.79
N VAL A 20 -4.11 7.39 -2.19
CA VAL A 20 -4.86 6.13 -2.13
C VAL A 20 -6.21 6.32 -1.47
N ALA A 21 -6.27 7.04 -0.33
CA ALA A 21 -7.52 7.34 0.35
C ALA A 21 -8.47 8.17 -0.52
N GLN A 22 -7.95 9.14 -1.30
CA GLN A 22 -8.77 9.90 -2.26
C GLN A 22 -9.38 9.00 -3.34
N VAL A 23 -8.62 8.05 -3.91
CA VAL A 23 -9.13 7.08 -4.89
C VAL A 23 -10.26 6.24 -4.29
N LEU A 24 -10.08 5.73 -3.07
CA LEU A 24 -11.07 4.87 -2.42
C LEU A 24 -12.39 5.60 -2.07
N ARG A 25 -12.36 6.93 -1.87
CA ARG A 25 -13.57 7.73 -1.64
C ARG A 25 -14.56 7.73 -2.81
N HIS A 26 -14.14 7.32 -4.01
CA HIS A 26 -15.05 7.18 -5.14
C HIS A 26 -15.91 5.89 -5.08
N PHE A 27 -15.70 5.04 -4.07
CA PHE A 27 -16.32 3.71 -3.96
C PHE A 27 -16.93 3.48 -2.56
N LEU A 28 -17.39 4.53 -1.88
CA LEU A 28 -17.88 4.45 -0.49
C LEU A 28 -19.11 3.54 -0.31
N ASP A 29 -19.93 3.39 -1.34
CA ASP A 29 -21.14 2.56 -1.32
C ASP A 29 -20.87 1.09 -1.67
N ASP A 30 -19.64 0.76 -2.07
CA ASP A 30 -19.24 -0.61 -2.39
C ASP A 30 -18.63 -1.31 -1.16
N GLU A 31 -18.86 -2.61 -1.04
CA GLU A 31 -18.06 -3.47 -0.16
C GLU A 31 -16.63 -3.58 -0.71
N LEU A 32 -15.63 -3.11 0.03
CA LEU A 32 -14.24 -3.03 -0.42
C LEU A 32 -13.33 -4.03 0.30
N LEU A 33 -12.43 -4.67 -0.45
CA LEU A 33 -11.24 -5.33 0.05
C LEU A 33 -10.00 -4.60 -0.48
N VAL A 34 -9.12 -4.15 0.41
CA VAL A 34 -7.92 -3.38 0.04
C VAL A 34 -6.67 -4.16 0.43
N VAL A 35 -5.82 -4.47 -0.56
CA VAL A 35 -4.53 -5.15 -0.39
C VAL A 35 -3.42 -4.12 -0.60
N VAL A 36 -2.47 -4.06 0.34
CA VAL A 36 -1.32 -3.16 0.26
C VAL A 36 -0.02 -3.94 0.32
N SER A 37 0.96 -3.51 -0.48
CA SER A 37 2.36 -3.92 -0.30
C SER A 37 3.00 -3.14 0.86
N ALA A 38 4.21 -3.54 1.26
CA ALA A 38 5.00 -2.77 2.22
C ALA A 38 5.35 -1.37 1.68
N MET A 39 5.48 -0.42 2.60
CA MET A 39 5.82 0.99 2.30
C MET A 39 7.27 1.13 1.84
N GLY A 40 7.62 2.32 1.35
CA GLY A 40 8.91 2.72 0.77
C GLY A 40 10.10 1.80 1.03
N LYS A 41 10.33 0.84 0.11
CA LYS A 41 11.48 -0.09 0.14
C LYS A 41 11.64 -0.91 1.43
N THR A 42 10.63 -0.95 2.31
CA THR A 42 10.71 -1.66 3.59
C THR A 42 10.96 -3.15 3.42
N THR A 43 10.43 -3.79 2.37
CA THR A 43 10.77 -5.19 2.05
C THR A 43 12.26 -5.36 1.80
N ASN A 44 12.89 -4.45 1.03
CA ASN A 44 14.32 -4.53 0.75
C ASN A 44 15.16 -4.28 2.02
N ALA A 45 14.76 -3.31 2.84
CA ALA A 45 15.43 -3.10 4.13
C ALA A 45 15.33 -4.33 5.04
N LEU A 46 14.21 -5.05 5.02
CA LEU A 46 14.05 -6.29 5.78
C LEU A 46 14.90 -7.43 5.20
N GLU A 47 15.02 -7.51 3.87
CA GLU A 47 15.92 -8.44 3.18
C GLU A 47 17.39 -8.19 3.57
N GLU A 48 17.81 -6.94 3.69
CA GLU A 48 19.15 -6.57 4.17
C GLU A 48 19.39 -7.06 5.60
N VAL A 49 18.43 -6.87 6.51
CA VAL A 49 18.53 -7.41 7.88
C VAL A 49 18.67 -8.92 7.83
N HIS A 50 17.80 -9.63 7.10
CA HIS A 50 17.87 -11.08 6.99
C HIS A 50 19.22 -11.58 6.45
N ALA A 51 19.80 -10.91 5.47
CA ALA A 51 21.09 -11.28 4.89
C ALA A 51 22.28 -11.15 5.86
N THR A 52 22.11 -10.46 6.99
CA THR A 52 23.15 -10.31 8.03
C THR A 52 23.06 -11.33 9.18
N TRP A 53 22.08 -12.25 9.13
CA TRP A 53 21.96 -13.38 10.06
C TRP A 53 22.75 -14.60 9.57
#